data_AF-A0A086AL93-F1
#
_entry.id   AF-A0A086AL93-F1
#
_cell.length_a   1.000
_cell.length_b   1.000
_cell.length_c   1.000
_cell.angle_alpha   90.00
_cell.angle_beta   90.00
_cell.angle_gamma   90.00
#
_symmetry.space_group_name_H-M   'P 1'
#
loop_
_entity.id
_entity.type
_entity.pdbx_description
1 polymer ?
#
loop_
_entity_poly.entity_id
_entity_poly.type
_entity_poly.pdbx_seq_one_letter_code
_entity_poly.pdbx_strand_id
1 'polypeptide(L)'
;MATASDADAADPAQEANLLDTYERFRKLVILKDKLVTTYTYDPMIGVTSITPPSGIREIYGYDTANRLKEVKIREKDTSGNYTYKTVKQFSYNYKP
;
A
#
# COMPACT_ATOMS: atom_id res chain seq x y z
N MET A 1 5.87 -4.46 -14.76
CA MET A 1 4.72 -4.63 -13.83
C MET A 1 4.52 -6.08 -13.46
N ALA A 2 4.20 -6.95 -14.43
CA ALA A 2 4.03 -8.39 -14.19
C ALA A 2 5.21 -8.99 -13.40
N THR A 3 6.45 -8.81 -13.86
CA THR A 3 7.64 -9.32 -13.14
C THR A 3 7.78 -8.84 -11.69
N ALA A 4 7.41 -7.59 -11.39
CA ALA A 4 7.48 -7.07 -10.03
C ALA A 4 6.33 -7.61 -9.16
N SER A 5 5.16 -7.84 -9.76
CA SER A 5 4.02 -8.48 -9.10
C SER A 5 4.29 -9.96 -8.82
N ASP A 6 4.92 -10.67 -9.76
CA ASP A 6 5.28 -12.07 -9.60
C ASP A 6 6.35 -12.24 -8.50
N ALA A 7 7.30 -11.30 -8.40
CA ALA A 7 8.30 -11.27 -7.35
C ALA A 7 7.69 -11.01 -5.97
N ASP A 8 6.76 -10.05 -5.86
CA ASP A 8 5.98 -9.77 -4.65
C ASP A 8 5.13 -10.96 -4.21
N ALA A 9 4.46 -11.63 -5.16
CA ALA A 9 3.68 -12.82 -4.88
C ALA A 9 4.52 -14.00 -4.35
N ALA A 10 5.80 -14.08 -4.74
CA ALA A 10 6.73 -15.10 -4.26
C ALA A 10 7.37 -14.73 -2.91
N ASP A 11 7.60 -13.43 -2.67
CA ASP A 11 8.22 -12.88 -1.47
C ASP A 11 7.62 -11.50 -1.15
N PRO A 12 6.75 -11.40 -0.11
CA PRO A 12 6.13 -10.13 0.28
C PRO A 12 7.11 -9.02 0.67
N ALA A 13 8.38 -9.35 0.94
CA ALA A 13 9.41 -8.32 1.15
C ALA A 13 9.68 -7.49 -0.13
N GLN A 14 9.27 -7.98 -1.30
CA GLN A 14 9.43 -7.30 -2.58
C GLN A 14 8.33 -6.27 -2.88
N GLU A 15 7.32 -6.11 -2.00
CA GLU A 15 6.21 -5.18 -2.23
C GLU A 15 6.70 -3.75 -2.50
N ALA A 16 7.79 -3.33 -1.84
CA ALA A 16 8.41 -2.03 -2.07
C ALA A 16 8.80 -1.81 -3.55
N ASN A 17 9.30 -2.85 -4.24
CA ASN A 17 9.70 -2.79 -5.65
C ASN A 17 8.49 -2.74 -6.58
N LEU A 18 7.41 -3.46 -6.23
CA LEU A 18 6.14 -3.37 -6.94
C LEU A 18 5.54 -1.97 -6.82
N LEU A 19 5.54 -1.41 -5.61
CA LEU A 19 5.02 -0.08 -5.34
C LEU A 19 5.82 1.02 -6.06
N ASP A 20 7.15 0.91 -6.15
CA ASP A 20 7.97 1.83 -6.96
C ASP A 20 7.61 1.74 -8.46
N THR A 21 7.36 0.52 -8.96
CA THR A 21 6.92 0.31 -10.33
C THR A 21 5.55 0.95 -10.61
N TYR A 22 4.61 0.89 -9.66
CA TYR A 22 3.33 1.60 -9.75
C TYR A 22 3.49 3.12 -9.71
N GLU A 23 4.38 3.66 -8.88
CA GLU A 23 4.65 5.10 -8.87
C GLU A 23 5.21 5.60 -10.21
N ARG A 24 6.13 4.85 -10.83
CA ARG A 24 6.65 5.17 -12.17
C ARG A 24 5.54 5.18 -13.22
N PHE A 25 4.65 4.20 -13.19
CA PHE A 25 3.53 4.11 -14.13
C PHE A 25 2.57 5.29 -13.99
N ARG A 26 2.17 5.62 -12.77
CA ARG A 26 1.28 6.76 -12.50
C ARG A 26 1.84 8.09 -12.99
N LYS A 27 3.17 8.22 -13.05
CA LYS A 27 3.89 9.42 -13.51
C LYS A 27 4.17 9.44 -15.01
N LEU A 28 3.70 8.46 -15.78
CA LEU A 28 3.86 8.48 -17.23
C LEU A 28 3.13 9.69 -17.85
N VAL A 29 3.81 10.38 -18.78
CA VAL A 29 3.29 11.59 -19.43
C VAL A 29 1.93 11.37 -20.10
N ILE A 30 1.71 10.17 -20.66
CA ILE A 30 0.44 9.78 -21.30
C ILE A 30 -0.74 9.73 -20.32
N LEU A 31 -0.47 9.62 -19.01
CA LEU A 31 -1.49 9.54 -17.95
C LEU A 31 -1.68 10.86 -17.21
N LYS A 32 -1.03 11.96 -17.62
CA LYS A 32 -1.05 13.25 -16.89
C LYS A 32 -2.45 13.78 -16.56
N ASP A 33 -3.43 13.52 -17.44
CA ASP A 33 -4.83 13.94 -17.30
C ASP A 33 -5.75 12.74 -16.99
N LYS A 34 -5.22 11.70 -16.33
CA LYS A 34 -5.94 10.48 -15.97
C LYS A 34 -5.85 10.26 -14.46
N LEU A 35 -6.97 9.89 -13.87
CA LEU A 35 -7.04 9.49 -12.48
C LEU A 35 -6.68 8.01 -12.40
N VAL A 36 -5.57 7.71 -11.72
CA VAL A 36 -5.07 6.35 -11.56
C VAL A 36 -5.06 6.01 -10.07
N THR A 37 -5.70 4.89 -9.73
CA THR A 37 -5.61 4.27 -8.41
C THR A 37 -4.91 2.93 -8.54
N THR A 38 -3.95 2.64 -7.66
CA THR A 38 -3.21 1.38 -7.65
C THR A 38 -3.47 0.64 -6.35
N TYR A 39 -3.60 -0.68 -6.45
CA TYR A 39 -3.86 -1.59 -5.33
C TYR A 39 -2.79 -2.68 -5.31
N THR A 40 -2.31 -3.02 -4.12
CA THR A 40 -1.58 -4.27 -3.83
C THR A 40 -2.37 -5.08 -2.82
N TYR A 41 -2.28 -6.40 -2.88
CA TYR A 41 -3.00 -7.28 -1.97
C TYR A 41 -2.28 -8.61 -1.82
N ASP A 42 -2.38 -9.17 -0.62
CA ASP A 42 -1.95 -10.53 -0.33
C ASP A 42 -3.15 -11.48 -0.45
N PRO A 43 -3.03 -12.57 -1.25
CA PRO A 43 -4.08 -13.58 -1.34
C PRO A 43 -4.49 -14.11 0.04
N MET A 44 -5.80 -14.24 0.28
CA MET A 44 -6.39 -14.70 1.55
C MET A 44 -6.14 -13.83 2.80
N ILE A 45 -5.45 -12.69 2.67
CA ILE A 45 -5.25 -11.72 3.76
C ILE A 45 -6.05 -10.45 3.48
N GLY A 46 -5.76 -9.77 2.38
CA GLY A 46 -6.44 -8.53 1.99
C GLY A 46 -5.52 -7.53 1.31
N VAL A 47 -6.05 -6.33 1.09
CA VAL A 47 -5.32 -5.21 0.46
C VAL A 47 -4.20 -4.76 1.38
N THR A 48 -2.98 -4.64 0.86
CA THR A 48 -1.80 -4.20 1.61
C THR A 48 -1.52 -2.71 1.38
N SER A 49 -1.78 -2.20 0.17
CA SER A 49 -1.71 -0.78 -0.14
C SER A 49 -2.75 -0.30 -1.14
N ILE A 50 -3.21 0.94 -0.94
CA ILE A 50 -4.00 1.70 -1.90
C ILE A 50 -3.29 3.02 -2.13
N THR A 51 -3.00 3.36 -3.39
CA THR A 51 -2.59 4.73 -3.74
C THR A 51 -3.67 5.35 -4.62
N PRO A 52 -4.51 6.27 -4.12
CA PRO A 52 -5.50 7.03 -4.88
C PRO A 52 -4.84 8.10 -5.76
N PRO A 53 -5.57 8.80 -6.65
CA PRO A 53 -5.00 9.81 -7.56
C PRO A 53 -4.31 10.97 -6.83
N SER A 54 -4.71 11.27 -5.59
CA SER A 54 -4.04 12.28 -4.74
C SER A 54 -2.59 11.94 -4.39
N GLY A 55 -2.18 10.67 -4.52
CA GLY A 55 -0.83 10.20 -4.22
C GLY A 55 -0.56 9.92 -2.73
N ILE A 56 -1.50 10.21 -1.84
CA ILE A 56 -1.43 9.87 -0.42
C ILE A 56 -1.70 8.37 -0.29
N ARG A 57 -0.68 7.59 0.00
CA ARG A 57 -0.79 6.14 0.01
C ARG A 57 -1.35 5.65 1.34
N GLU A 58 -2.36 4.81 1.30
CA GLU A 58 -2.86 4.04 2.43
C GLU A 58 -2.15 2.69 2.48
N ILE A 59 -1.84 2.25 3.69
CA ILE A 59 -1.13 1.00 4.00
C ILE A 59 -1.90 0.29 5.09
N TYR A 60 -2.19 -0.98 4.85
CA TYR A 60 -3.07 -1.79 5.67
C TYR A 60 -2.24 -2.89 6.32
N GLY A 61 -2.19 -2.86 7.65
CA GLY A 61 -1.46 -3.84 8.45
C GLY A 61 -2.42 -4.84 9.07
N TYR A 62 -2.06 -6.12 9.01
CA TYR A 62 -2.87 -7.23 9.52
C TYR A 62 -2.21 -7.87 10.75
N ASP A 63 -3.03 -8.50 11.59
CA ASP A 63 -2.53 -9.37 12.66
C ASP A 63 -2.26 -10.80 12.17
N THR A 64 -1.76 -11.66 13.05
CA THR A 64 -1.43 -13.06 12.75
C THR A 64 -2.66 -13.93 12.40
N ALA A 65 -3.87 -13.41 12.59
CA ALA A 65 -5.12 -14.05 12.20
C ALA A 65 -5.71 -13.45 10.92
N ASN A 66 -4.91 -12.70 10.14
CA ASN A 66 -5.30 -12.02 8.89
C ASN A 66 -6.45 -11.02 9.07
N ARG A 67 -6.56 -10.39 10.25
CA ARG A 67 -7.56 -9.34 10.50
C ARG A 67 -6.88 -7.98 10.45
N LEU A 68 -7.59 -6.98 9.95
CA LEU A 68 -7.08 -5.61 9.87
C LEU A 68 -6.73 -5.09 11.27
N LYS A 69 -5.45 -4.83 11.51
CA LYS A 69 -4.93 -4.36 12.80
C LYS A 69 -4.68 -2.85 12.78
N GLU A 70 -4.20 -2.32 11.67
CA GLU A 70 -3.90 -0.89 11.55
C GLU A 70 -4.04 -0.39 10.12
N VAL A 71 -4.30 0.92 10.00
CA VAL A 71 -4.20 1.64 8.73
C VAL A 71 -3.25 2.80 8.94
N LYS A 72 -2.26 2.92 8.05
CA LYS A 72 -1.29 4.01 8.00
C LYS A 72 -1.45 4.77 6.70
N ILE A 73 -1.16 6.06 6.73
CA ILE A 73 -0.95 6.86 5.53
C ILE A 73 0.53 7.16 5.38
N ARG A 74 1.06 7.03 4.16
CA ARG A 74 2.36 7.55 3.77
C ARG A 74 2.16 8.86 3.03
N GLU A 75 2.63 9.94 3.63
CA GLU A 75 2.57 11.29 3.07
C GLU A 75 3.97 11.91 3.05
N LYS A 76 4.09 13.08 2.42
CA LYS A 76 5.32 13.87 2.47
C LYS A 76 5.19 14.93 3.55
N ASP A 77 6.21 15.07 4.37
CA ASP A 77 6.32 16.20 5.30
C ASP A 77 6.58 17.52 4.56
N THR A 78 6.66 18.62 5.29
CA THR A 78 6.96 19.96 4.74
C THR A 78 8.34 20.05 4.08
N SER A 79 9.24 19.11 4.38
CA SER A 79 10.57 19.00 3.79
C SER A 79 10.60 18.05 2.59
N GLY A 80 9.47 17.43 2.23
CA GLY A 80 9.34 16.50 1.11
C GLY A 80 9.75 15.06 1.43
N ASN A 81 10.10 14.73 2.67
CA ASN A 81 10.45 13.37 3.10
C ASN A 81 9.19 12.54 3.33
N TYR A 82 9.26 11.22 3.06
CA TYR A 82 8.16 10.34 3.37
C TYR A 82 8.06 10.08 4.88
N THR A 83 6.86 10.29 5.42
CA THR A 83 6.50 9.96 6.80
C THR A 83 5.30 9.02 6.81
N TYR A 84 5.16 8.24 7.88
CA TYR A 84 4.04 7.32 8.08
C TYR A 84 3.24 7.74 9.30
N LYS A 85 1.94 7.93 9.12
CA LYS A 85 1.02 8.27 10.20
C LYS A 85 -0.03 7.18 10.34
N THR A 86 -0.12 6.60 11.53
CA THR A 86 -1.22 5.69 11.86
C THR A 86 -2.51 6.49 11.97
N VAL A 87 -3.52 6.11 11.19
CA VAL A 87 -4.83 6.77 11.15
C VAL A 87 -5.92 5.92 11.80
N LYS A 88 -5.76 4.60 11.83
CA LYS A 88 -6.69 3.68 12.49
C LYS A 88 -5.91 2.52 13.14
N GLN A 89 -6.37 2.07 14.30
CA GLN A 89 -5.92 0.85 14.95
C GLN A 89 -7.12 0.06 15.47
N PHE A 90 -7.03 -1.26 15.40
CA PHE A 90 -8.06 -2.20 15.83
C PHE A 90 -7.47 -3.14 16.88
N SER A 91 -8.21 -3.28 17.98
CA SER A 91 -7.87 -4.19 19.07
C SER A 91 -8.99 -5.22 19.22
N TYR A 92 -8.63 -6.50 19.15
CA TYR A 92 -9.58 -7.60 19.20
C TYR A 92 -9.37 -8.41 20.48
N ASN A 93 -10.34 -8.39 21.38
CA ASN A 93 -10.30 -9.11 22.65
C ASN A 93 -11.32 -10.26 22.61
N TYR A 94 -10.83 -11.49 22.53
CA TYR A 94 -11.68 -12.68 22.64
C TYR A 94 -11.79 -13.12 24.08
N LYS A 95 -12.98 -13.60 24.44
CA LYS A 95 -13.12 -14.38 25.67
C LYS A 95 -12.47 -15.76 25.45
N PRO A 96 -11.72 -16.27 26.44
CA PRO A 96 -11.22 -17.64 26.42
C PRO A 96 -12.34 -18.67 26.24
#